data_AF-A0A6G7ZNS1-F1
#
_entry.id   AF-A0A6G7ZNS1-F1
#
_cell.length_a   1.000
_cell.length_b   1.000
_cell.length_c   1.000
_cell.angle_alpha   90.00
_cell.angle_beta   90.00
_cell.angle_gamma   90.00
#
_symmetry.space_group_name_H-M   'P 1'
#
loop_
_entity.id
_entity.type
_entity.pdbx_description
1 polymer ?
#
loop_
_entity_poly.entity_id
_entity_poly.type
_entity_poly.pdbx_seq_one_letter_code
_entity_poly.pdbx_strand_id
1 'polypeptide(L)' 'MEQHSAKDRAYYAQRAAEELELAQSATDGTAAEAHRKLQRAYIERASVGDRESFAADLIG' A
#
# COMPACT_ATOMS: atom_id res chain seq x y z
N MET A 1 -17.68 2.14 -16.78
CA MET A 1 -17.75 2.48 -15.34
C MET A 1 -16.41 2.13 -14.73
N GLU A 2 -15.50 3.08 -14.60
CA GLU A 2 -14.19 2.87 -13.97
C GLU A 2 -13.98 3.97 -12.93
N GLN A 3 -14.43 3.72 -11.69
CA GLN A 3 -14.21 4.58 -10.52
C GLN A 3 -13.75 3.76 -9.31
N HIS A 4 -13.04 2.66 -9.53
CA HIS A 4 -12.51 1.82 -8.45
C HIS A 4 -11.13 2.30 -7.96
N SER A 5 -10.26 2.73 -8.87
CA SER A 5 -8.83 2.98 -8.59
C SER A 5 -8.55 4.02 -7.48
N ALA A 6 -9.35 5.09 -7.34
CA ALA A 6 -9.14 6.09 -6.29
C ALA A 6 -9.51 5.57 -4.89
N LYS A 7 -10.58 4.77 -4.79
CA LYS A 7 -11.01 4.14 -3.52
C LYS A 7 -10.03 3.05 -3.10
N ASP A 8 -9.50 2.30 -4.06
CA ASP A 8 -8.51 1.26 -3.82
C ASP A 8 -7.18 1.84 -3.30
N ARG A 9 -6.71 2.97 -3.86
CA ARG A 9 -5.51 3.66 -3.37
C ARG A 9 -5.66 4.17 -1.93
N ALA A 10 -6.78 4.84 -1.63
CA ALA A 10 -7.05 5.34 -0.28
C ALA A 10 -7.16 4.20 0.75
N TYR A 11 -7.82 3.10 0.36
CA TYR A 11 -7.89 1.89 1.18
C TYR A 11 -6.50 1.32 1.48
N TYR A 12 -5.66 1.15 0.46
CA TYR A 12 -4.31 0.63 0.68
C TYR A 12 -3.42 1.57 1.49
N ALA A 13 -3.53 2.88 1.29
CA ALA A 13 -2.79 3.86 2.09
C ALA A 13 -3.21 3.83 3.57
N GLN A 14 -4.52 3.73 3.84
CA GLN A 14 -5.04 3.60 5.19
C GLN A 14 -4.56 2.31 5.85
N ARG A 15 -4.68 1.17 5.15
CA ARG A 15 -4.20 -0.12 5.66
C ARG A 15 -2.70 -0.10 5.93
N ALA A 16 -1.90 0.56 5.09
CA ALA A 16 -0.48 0.74 5.35
C ALA A 16 -0.20 1.51 6.65
N ALA A 17 -0.99 2.55 6.96
CA ALA A 17 -0.85 3.29 8.21
C ALA A 17 -1.19 2.42 9.42
N GLU A 18 -2.31 1.69 9.36
CA GLU A 18 -2.74 0.78 10.43
C GLU A 18 -1.69 -0.31 10.72
N GLU A 19 -1.12 -0.94 9.68
CA GLU A 19 -0.07 -1.96 9.84
C GLU A 19 1.22 -1.37 10.44
N LEU A 20 1.55 -0.10 10.13
CA LEU A 20 2.69 0.56 10.75
C LEU A 20 2.46 0.80 12.25
N GLU A 21 1.26 1.21 12.64
CA GLU A 21 0.89 1.40 14.04
C GLU A 21 0.91 0.08 14.81
N LEU A 22 0.40 -1.00 14.22
CA LEU A 22 0.48 -2.35 14.77
C LEU A 22 1.93 -2.82 14.92
N ALA A 23 2.79 -2.56 13.92
CA ALA A 23 4.21 -2.89 14.00
C ALA A 23 4.95 -2.14 15.13
N GLN A 24 4.56 -0.89 15.41
CA GLN A 24 5.14 -0.09 16.49
C GLN A 24 4.63 -0.52 17.87
N SER A 25 3.40 -1.01 17.93
CA SER A 25 2.74 -1.43 19.18
C SER A 25 3.01 -2.90 19.52
N ALA A 26 3.51 -3.69 18.56
CA ALA A 26 3.84 -5.09 18.75
C ALA A 26 5.03 -5.27 19.69
N THR A 27 4.81 -6.00 20.78
CA THR A 27 5.86 -6.43 21.73
C THR A 27 6.67 -7.61 21.22
N ASP A 28 6.10 -8.41 20.31
CA ASP A 28 6.79 -9.51 19.66
C ASP A 28 7.51 -9.03 18.39
N GLY A 29 8.81 -9.31 18.29
CA GLY A 29 9.63 -8.88 17.16
C GLY A 29 9.20 -9.50 15.82
N THR A 30 8.71 -10.75 15.84
CA THR A 30 8.24 -11.43 14.62
C THR A 30 6.94 -10.82 14.12
N ALA A 31 6.02 -10.49 15.04
CA ALA A 31 4.79 -9.78 14.71
C ALA A 31 5.08 -8.38 14.16
N ALA A 32 6.01 -7.64 14.78
CA ALA A 32 6.42 -6.32 14.30
C ALA A 32 6.99 -6.38 12.87
N GLU A 33 7.82 -7.39 12.57
CA GLU A 33 8.34 -7.60 11.22
C GLU A 33 7.27 -8.02 10.21
N ALA A 34 6.32 -8.86 10.61
CA ALA A 34 5.19 -9.26 9.76
C ALA A 34 4.33 -8.04 9.38
N HIS A 35 3.98 -7.20 10.35
CA HIS A 35 3.24 -5.96 10.12
C HIS A 35 4.03 -5.00 9.21
N ARG A 36 5.35 -4.85 9.37
CA ARG A 36 6.19 -4.05 8.45
C ARG A 36 6.19 -4.58 7.02
N LYS A 37 6.14 -5.89 6.83
CA LYS A 37 6.04 -6.49 5.48
C LYS A 37 4.68 -6.19 4.84
N LEU A 38 3.60 -6.32 5.61
CA LEU A 38 2.24 -5.99 5.14
C LEU A 38 2.10 -4.51 4.81
N GLN A 39 2.63 -3.63 5.67
CA GLN A 39 2.67 -2.19 5.44
C GLN A 39 3.32 -1.84 4.10
N ARG A 40 4.50 -2.41 3.80
CA ARG A 40 5.19 -2.19 2.52
C ARG A 40 4.36 -2.66 1.33
N ALA A 41 3.78 -3.86 1.41
CA ALA A 41 2.94 -4.39 0.34
C ALA A 41 1.72 -3.48 0.05
N TYR A 42 1.12 -2.90 1.09
CA TYR A 42 0.02 -1.95 0.92
C TYR A 42 0.48 -0.61 0.32
N ILE A 43 1.65 -0.09 0.71
CA ILE A 43 2.23 1.12 0.08
C ILE A 43 2.49 0.88 -1.41
N GLU A 44 3.05 -0.27 -1.76
CA GLU A 44 3.30 -0.64 -3.16
C GLU A 44 1.99 -0.66 -3.95
N ARG A 45 0.92 -1.29 -3.41
CA ARG A 45 -0.40 -1.30 -4.05
C ARG A 45 -1.04 0.08 -4.15
N ALA A 46 -0.90 0.91 -3.13
CA ALA A 46 -1.35 2.31 -3.18
C ALA A 46 -0.61 3.11 -4.25
N SER A 47 0.66 2.77 -4.51
CA SER A 47 1.51 3.45 -5.51
C SER A 47 1.32 2.90 -6.93
N VAL A 48 0.93 1.63 -7.10
CA VAL A 48 0.78 1.01 -8.44
C VAL A 48 -0.35 1.66 -9.25
N GLY A 49 -1.40 2.19 -8.62
CA GLY A 49 -2.43 2.97 -9.31
C GLY A 49 -1.91 4.28 -9.95
N ASP A 50 -0.67 4.67 -9.69
CA ASP A 50 0.04 5.76 -10.38
C ASP A 50 0.92 5.24 -11.55
N ARG A 51 1.44 4.00 -11.45
CA ARG A 51 2.35 3.40 -12.44
C ARG A 51 1.69 3.04 -13.77
N GLU A 52 0.42 2.62 -13.77
CA GLU A 52 -0.28 2.32 -15.02
C GLU A 52 -0.57 3.59 -15.85
N SER A 53 -0.62 4.76 -15.22
CA SER A 53 -0.79 6.04 -15.94
C SER A 53 0.48 6.51 -16.65
N PHE A 54 1.68 6.10 -16.20
CA PHE A 54 2.95 6.49 -16.82
C PHE A 54 3.48 5.49 -17.85
N ALA A 55 3.16 4.20 -17.74
CA ALA A 55 3.67 3.19 -18.66
C ALA A 55 3.01 3.21 -20.06
N ALA A 56 1.80 3.77 -20.18
CA ALA A 56 1.09 3.89 -21.46
C ALA A 56 1.57 5.08 -22.32
N ASP A 57 2.27 6.06 -21.74
CA ASP A 57 2.72 7.28 -22.44
C ASP A 57 4.18 7.21 -22.93
N LEU A 58 4.97 6.24 -22.44
CA LEU A 58 6.40 6.13 -22.74
C LEU A 58 6.75 5.26 -23.97
N ILE A 59 5.74 4.76 -24.69
CA ILE A 59 5.92 4.07 -25.98
C ILE A 59 5.23 4.92 -27.05
N GLY A 60 5.88 6.02 -27.41
CA GLY A 60 5.56 6.88 -28.56
C GLY A 60 6.77 7.02 -29.46
#